data_AF-A0A8H7WU38-F1
#
_entry.id   AF-A0A8H7WU38-F1
#
_cell.length_a   1.000
_cell.length_b   1.000
_cell.length_c   1.000
_cell.angle_alpha   90.00
_cell.angle_beta   90.00
_cell.angle_gamma   90.00
#
_symmetry.space_group_name_H-M   'P 1'
#
loop_
_entity.id
_entity.type
_entity.pdbx_description
1 polymer ?
#
loop_
_entity_poly.entity_id
_entity_poly.type
_entity_poly.pdbx_seq_one_letter_code
_entity_poly.pdbx_strand_id
1 'polypeptide(L)'
;MTYQGLEEQEQPVRETLDSIRKTQKQPSWTTLNTHLAENYPEIHSQFNRVDQDGFHIVGRHPFDRWPPNRKEHSGMGIEARTTEQLLVIARLEGIATLSSSGRTRLAEFWVSEVQSDLSDNLYEHVKMAENLRRKLTNVHDEVDHRVLQTADVIGVTTTGLAKRIKALQHVPGKILICEEAGEIVEPHFLTALLPNVEHMISIGDHRQLRPQINNCNLPFESQAGAPYQLDRSQFERLSVGEPGRPPFPVSQLNVQRRMRPQISNLIRATVYPRLIDHESTRNIPDVIGMRSNVFFLDHQNLEDGCSNDNQQKSHSNAWEVDMTHALVRHIVRQGVYSSSDIAVLTPYTGQLQALRAKFHNEFEIVLSDRDEEALTKEGFIDGDLGGSNDLASQSEKKPLAKKHMSELLRLATVDNFQGEEAKVVIVSLVRSNHEKKVGFLKTSNRINALLSRAQHGLYLIGNAETYSNVSMWNDVLGLLRADDAKEVASWLAVDASAIAAISAWLDAIRNRCTESFLVQSLASAFTTLAAIPAKSQHAEKTAMNVW
;
A
#
# COMPACT_ATOMS: atom_id res chain seq x y z
N MET A 1 -8.85 -23.87 31.41
CA MET A 1 -7.63 -24.65 31.72
C MET A 1 -6.46 -24.29 30.81
N THR A 2 -6.60 -24.21 29.49
CA THR A 2 -5.46 -24.02 28.56
C THR A 2 -4.87 -22.60 28.53
N TYR A 3 -5.66 -21.54 28.70
CA TYR A 3 -5.14 -20.17 28.79
C TYR A 3 -4.33 -19.92 30.06
N GLN A 4 -4.90 -20.30 31.21
CA GLN A 4 -4.23 -20.21 32.50
C GLN A 4 -2.90 -20.99 32.52
N GLY A 5 -2.87 -22.19 31.93
CA GLY A 5 -1.61 -22.94 31.80
C GLY A 5 -0.54 -22.26 30.94
N LEU A 6 -0.94 -21.37 30.00
CA LEU A 6 -0.03 -20.61 29.16
C LEU A 6 0.55 -19.41 29.92
N GLU A 7 -0.28 -18.73 30.71
CA GLU A 7 0.14 -17.69 31.67
C GLU A 7 1.09 -18.26 32.74
N GLU A 8 0.81 -19.47 33.23
CA GLU A 8 1.67 -20.18 34.18
C GLU A 8 3.05 -20.53 33.62
N GLN A 9 3.21 -20.66 32.29
CA GLN A 9 4.53 -20.87 31.66
C GLN A 9 5.29 -19.56 31.38
N GLU A 10 4.63 -18.40 31.42
CA GLU A 10 5.29 -17.11 31.16
C GLU A 10 6.30 -16.76 32.25
N GLN A 11 5.93 -16.97 33.50
CA GLN A 11 6.77 -16.63 34.65
C GLN A 11 8.07 -17.45 34.69
N PRO A 12 8.05 -18.80 34.59
CA PRO A 12 9.27 -19.61 34.51
C PRO A 12 10.20 -19.20 33.36
N VAL A 13 9.66 -18.96 32.16
CA VAL A 13 10.46 -18.54 31.00
C VAL A 13 11.18 -17.22 31.27
N ARG A 14 10.50 -16.25 31.87
CA ARG A 14 11.11 -14.96 32.26
C ARG A 14 12.20 -15.15 33.30
N GLU A 15 11.95 -15.94 34.33
CA GLU A 15 12.90 -16.21 35.40
C GLU A 15 14.16 -16.92 34.88
N THR A 16 14.02 -17.91 33.98
CA THR A 16 15.16 -18.59 33.34
C THR A 16 15.94 -17.63 32.44
N LEU A 17 15.26 -16.80 31.63
CA LEU A 17 15.93 -15.80 30.78
C LEU A 17 16.70 -14.75 31.58
N ASP A 18 16.12 -14.27 32.69
CA ASP A 18 16.80 -13.34 33.59
C ASP A 18 18.00 -14.00 34.27
N SER A 19 17.91 -15.28 34.59
CA SER A 19 19.01 -16.06 35.16
C SER A 19 20.16 -16.24 34.14
N ILE A 20 19.85 -16.52 32.87
CA ILE A 20 20.82 -16.58 31.77
C ILE A 20 21.50 -15.22 31.54
N ARG A 21 20.73 -14.11 31.59
CA ARG A 21 21.29 -12.76 31.46
C ARG A 21 22.21 -12.40 32.62
N LYS A 22 21.87 -12.83 33.84
CA LYS A 22 22.69 -12.62 35.04
C LYS A 22 24.01 -13.40 34.96
N THR A 23 23.98 -14.68 34.57
CA THR A 23 25.21 -15.49 34.37
C THR A 23 26.12 -14.89 33.30
N GLN A 24 25.58 -14.33 32.21
CA GLN A 24 26.39 -13.72 31.14
C GLN A 24 27.10 -12.42 31.55
N LYS A 25 26.47 -11.58 32.40
CA LYS A 25 27.04 -10.28 32.78
C LYS A 25 28.16 -10.41 33.80
N GLN A 26 27.96 -11.17 34.88
CA GLN A 26 28.98 -11.45 35.89
C GLN A 26 28.70 -12.80 36.58
N PRO A 27 29.63 -13.76 36.58
CA PRO A 27 29.48 -14.99 37.35
C PRO A 27 29.58 -14.65 38.84
N SER A 28 28.45 -14.76 39.54
CA SER A 28 28.38 -14.52 40.98
C SER A 28 28.14 -15.82 41.73
N TRP A 29 28.58 -15.90 42.99
CA TRP A 29 28.30 -17.05 43.84
C TRP A 29 26.80 -17.38 43.90
N THR A 30 25.94 -16.37 43.92
CA THR A 30 24.48 -16.56 44.00
C THR A 30 23.93 -17.39 42.83
N THR A 31 24.63 -17.41 41.70
CA THR A 31 24.19 -18.10 40.48
C THR A 31 24.79 -19.49 40.34
N LEU A 32 25.97 -19.73 40.93
CA LEU A 32 26.67 -21.02 40.86
C LEU A 32 26.49 -21.88 42.12
N ASN A 33 26.05 -21.29 43.24
CA ASN A 33 25.94 -21.97 44.53
C ASN A 33 25.10 -23.25 44.45
N THR A 34 23.93 -23.20 43.82
CA THR A 34 23.03 -24.36 43.70
C THR A 34 23.66 -25.46 42.85
N HIS A 35 24.21 -25.12 41.68
CA HIS A 35 24.85 -26.08 40.78
C HIS A 35 26.10 -26.72 41.41
N LEU A 36 26.92 -25.94 42.10
CA LEU A 36 28.10 -26.46 42.82
C LEU A 36 27.70 -27.36 43.99
N ALA A 37 26.62 -27.03 44.72
CA ALA A 37 26.13 -27.88 45.80
C ALA A 37 25.61 -29.23 45.30
N GLU A 38 24.97 -29.26 44.13
CA GLU A 38 24.37 -30.46 43.53
C GLU A 38 25.41 -31.34 42.82
N ASN A 39 26.27 -30.76 41.98
CA ASN A 39 27.20 -31.52 41.13
C ASN A 39 28.60 -31.66 41.73
N TYR A 40 29.02 -30.76 42.63
CA TYR A 40 30.36 -30.72 43.21
C TYR A 40 30.36 -30.46 44.72
N PRO A 41 29.70 -31.27 45.55
CA PRO A 41 29.50 -31.01 46.98
C PRO A 41 30.81 -30.87 47.78
N GLU A 42 31.84 -31.61 47.39
CA GLU A 42 33.17 -31.55 48.03
C GLU A 42 33.95 -30.28 47.70
N ILE A 43 33.68 -29.66 46.55
CA ILE A 43 34.24 -28.36 46.15
C ILE A 43 33.41 -27.24 46.76
N HIS A 44 32.08 -27.41 46.82
CA HIS A 44 31.15 -26.47 47.44
C HIS A 44 31.45 -26.22 48.93
N SER A 45 31.73 -27.27 49.69
CA SER A 45 32.04 -27.20 51.13
C SER A 45 33.29 -26.36 51.46
N GLN A 46 34.21 -26.22 50.50
CA GLN A 46 35.41 -25.39 50.63
C GLN A 46 35.14 -23.89 50.52
N PHE A 47 33.95 -23.49 50.05
CA PHE A 47 33.52 -22.09 49.97
C PHE A 47 32.74 -21.62 51.20
N ASN A 48 32.70 -22.41 52.27
CA ASN A 48 31.96 -22.08 53.49
C ASN A 48 32.48 -20.77 54.13
N ARG A 49 31.56 -19.97 54.66
CA ARG A 49 31.88 -18.66 55.27
C ARG A 49 32.33 -18.75 56.72
N VAL A 50 32.25 -19.94 57.30
CA VAL A 50 32.65 -20.22 58.67
C VAL A 50 33.96 -20.99 58.59
N ASP A 51 35.00 -20.43 59.18
CA ASP A 51 36.28 -21.13 59.30
C ASP A 51 36.21 -22.23 60.38
N GLN A 52 37.28 -23.00 60.52
CA GLN A 52 37.36 -24.13 61.45
C GLN A 52 37.27 -23.69 62.93
N ASP A 53 37.46 -22.39 63.20
CA ASP A 53 37.43 -21.78 64.52
C ASP A 53 36.09 -21.06 64.82
N GLY A 54 35.13 -21.12 63.90
CA GLY A 54 33.77 -20.58 64.08
C GLY A 54 33.61 -19.09 63.72
N PHE A 55 34.61 -18.46 63.10
CA PHE A 55 34.52 -17.06 62.68
C PHE A 55 33.86 -16.92 61.31
N HIS A 56 32.99 -15.91 61.20
CA HIS A 56 32.31 -15.57 59.95
C HIS A 56 33.14 -14.61 59.09
N ILE A 57 33.39 -14.98 57.84
CA ILE A 57 34.00 -14.08 56.86
C ILE A 57 32.99 -12.97 56.48
N VAL A 58 33.32 -11.71 56.80
CA VAL A 58 32.52 -10.52 56.47
C VAL A 58 33.08 -9.87 55.19
N GLY A 59 32.24 -9.65 54.16
CA GLY A 59 32.64 -9.01 52.89
C GLY A 59 32.18 -9.76 51.62
N ARG A 60 32.81 -9.50 50.46
CA ARG A 60 32.53 -10.22 49.19
C ARG A 60 32.81 -11.72 49.33
N HIS A 61 31.98 -12.55 48.71
CA HIS A 61 32.08 -14.02 48.78
C HIS A 61 33.47 -14.49 48.30
N PRO A 62 34.06 -15.56 48.87
CA PRO A 62 35.36 -16.07 48.44
C PRO A 62 35.46 -16.36 46.93
N PHE A 63 34.34 -16.77 46.30
CA PHE A 63 34.23 -16.93 44.85
C PHE A 63 34.23 -15.59 44.09
N ASP A 64 33.50 -14.59 44.58
CA ASP A 64 33.40 -13.25 43.95
C ASP A 64 34.70 -12.43 44.05
N ARG A 65 35.73 -12.96 44.74
CA ARG A 65 37.09 -12.41 44.79
C ARG A 65 37.93 -12.85 43.60
N TRP A 66 37.46 -13.81 42.82
CA TRP A 66 38.18 -14.27 41.63
C TRP A 66 38.12 -13.16 40.57
N PRO A 67 39.25 -12.80 39.96
CA PRO A 67 39.29 -11.65 39.06
C PRO A 67 38.44 -11.93 37.82
N PRO A 68 37.45 -11.06 37.49
CA PRO A 68 36.75 -11.15 36.23
C PRO A 68 37.74 -10.74 35.13
N ASN A 69 38.28 -11.73 34.43
CA ASN A 69 38.92 -11.57 33.12
C ASN A 69 39.90 -10.37 33.01
N ARG A 70 40.97 -10.36 33.82
CA ARG A 70 42.14 -9.53 33.48
C ARG A 70 42.94 -10.30 32.43
N LYS A 71 43.08 -9.71 31.23
CA LYS A 71 44.15 -10.06 30.29
C LYS A 71 45.49 -9.78 30.98
N GLU A 72 45.95 -10.70 31.81
CA GLU A 72 47.32 -10.68 32.31
C GLU A 72 48.24 -10.91 31.12
N HIS A 73 49.12 -9.94 30.90
CA HIS A 73 50.15 -10.01 29.89
C HIS A 73 51.06 -11.19 30.23
N SER A 74 51.22 -12.08 29.24
CA SER A 74 52.33 -13.01 29.06
C SER A 74 53.39 -13.03 30.18
N GLY A 75 53.22 -13.95 31.12
CA GLY A 75 54.27 -14.45 32.00
C GLY A 75 54.35 -15.96 31.83
N MET A 76 55.50 -16.45 31.37
CA MET A 76 55.85 -17.86 31.14
C MET A 76 55.32 -18.81 32.23
N GLY A 77 54.71 -19.92 31.80
CA GLY A 77 54.38 -21.07 32.64
C GLY A 77 52.94 -21.57 32.51
N ILE A 78 52.43 -21.78 31.29
CA ILE A 78 51.13 -22.43 31.09
C ILE A 78 51.36 -23.93 31.15
N GLU A 79 51.22 -24.54 32.32
CA GLU A 79 50.81 -25.94 32.36
C GLU A 79 49.41 -26.01 31.75
N ALA A 80 49.28 -26.59 30.56
CA ALA A 80 48.01 -26.88 29.92
C ALA A 80 47.31 -28.05 30.65
N ARG A 81 46.96 -27.86 31.92
CA ARG A 81 46.14 -28.81 32.66
C ARG A 81 44.73 -28.79 32.08
N THR A 82 44.15 -29.96 31.83
CA THR A 82 42.76 -30.07 31.36
C THR A 82 41.79 -29.68 32.48
N THR A 83 40.55 -29.30 32.15
CA THR A 83 39.51 -28.98 33.14
C THR A 83 39.28 -30.12 34.14
N GLU A 84 39.34 -31.37 33.67
CA GLU A 84 39.26 -32.57 34.51
C GLU A 84 40.39 -32.66 35.53
N GLN A 85 41.63 -32.34 35.13
CA GLN A 85 42.78 -32.33 36.04
C GLN A 85 42.64 -31.23 37.10
N LEU A 86 42.11 -30.06 36.71
CA LEU A 86 41.83 -28.96 37.64
C LEU A 86 40.73 -29.31 38.65
N LEU A 87 39.68 -30.05 38.23
CA LEU A 87 38.63 -30.56 39.12
C LEU A 87 39.17 -31.57 40.14
N VAL A 88 40.08 -32.47 39.74
CA VAL A 88 40.72 -33.45 40.64
C VAL A 88 41.58 -32.73 41.69
N ILE A 89 42.36 -31.73 41.29
CA ILE A 89 43.20 -30.94 42.21
C ILE A 89 42.32 -30.12 43.16
N ALA A 90 41.26 -29.48 42.65
CA ALA A 90 40.29 -28.74 43.47
C ALA A 90 39.67 -29.62 44.56
N ARG A 91 39.43 -30.91 44.25
CA ARG A 91 38.85 -31.89 45.17
C ARG A 91 39.86 -32.39 46.22
N LEU A 92 41.08 -32.72 45.82
CA LEU A 92 42.06 -33.40 46.68
C LEU A 92 43.00 -32.46 47.44
N GLU A 93 43.46 -31.38 46.80
CA GLU A 93 44.45 -30.45 47.36
C GLU A 93 43.82 -29.14 47.82
N GLY A 94 42.58 -28.88 47.39
CA GLY A 94 41.79 -27.73 47.78
C GLY A 94 41.87 -26.56 46.79
N ILE A 95 40.79 -25.79 46.69
CA ILE A 95 40.64 -24.69 45.71
C ILE A 95 41.67 -23.56 45.92
N ALA A 96 42.17 -23.42 47.15
CA ALA A 96 43.18 -22.43 47.52
C ALA A 96 44.57 -22.69 46.89
N THR A 97 44.87 -23.92 46.44
CA THR A 97 46.17 -24.26 45.82
C THR A 97 46.20 -23.97 44.31
N LEU A 98 45.04 -23.76 43.70
CA LEU A 98 44.92 -23.46 42.27
C LEU A 98 45.44 -22.06 41.92
N SER A 99 46.11 -21.95 40.78
CA SER A 99 46.53 -20.66 40.19
C SER A 99 45.32 -19.81 39.79
N SER A 100 45.53 -18.49 39.67
CA SER A 100 44.49 -17.56 39.21
C SER A 100 43.90 -17.95 37.85
N SER A 101 44.73 -18.46 36.93
CA SER A 101 44.29 -18.94 35.61
C SER A 101 43.47 -20.23 35.68
N GLY A 102 43.83 -21.17 36.57
CA GLY A 102 43.07 -22.40 36.79
C GLY A 102 41.70 -22.14 37.41
N ARG A 103 41.60 -21.18 38.35
CA ARG A 103 40.34 -20.75 38.95
C ARG A 103 39.41 -20.08 37.94
N THR A 104 39.92 -19.18 37.09
CA THR A 104 39.13 -18.56 36.02
C THR A 104 38.59 -19.61 35.05
N ARG A 105 39.42 -20.60 34.66
CA ARG A 105 39.01 -21.67 33.75
C ARG A 105 37.94 -22.59 34.35
N LEU A 106 38.01 -22.91 35.64
CA LEU A 106 36.96 -23.65 36.34
C LEU A 106 35.67 -22.84 36.47
N ALA A 107 35.76 -21.54 36.76
CA ALA A 107 34.59 -20.66 36.80
C ALA A 107 33.91 -20.56 35.44
N GLU A 108 34.68 -20.42 34.35
CA GLU A 108 34.14 -20.44 32.98
C GLU A 108 33.49 -21.78 32.65
N PHE A 109 34.09 -22.89 33.08
CA PHE A 109 33.53 -24.24 32.91
C PHE A 109 32.19 -24.39 33.64
N TRP A 110 32.11 -24.06 34.94
CA TRP A 110 30.85 -24.13 35.69
C TRP A 110 29.78 -23.17 35.17
N VAL A 111 30.18 -21.99 34.70
CA VAL A 111 29.24 -21.07 34.03
C VAL A 111 28.71 -21.69 32.75
N SER A 112 29.53 -22.40 31.98
CA SER A 112 29.08 -23.09 30.77
C SER A 112 28.12 -24.24 31.06
N GLU A 113 28.34 -25.01 32.14
CA GLU A 113 27.43 -26.07 32.57
C GLU A 113 26.08 -25.50 33.04
N VAL A 114 26.10 -24.48 33.91
CA VAL A 114 24.87 -23.81 34.35
C VAL A 114 24.12 -23.16 33.18
N GLN A 115 24.84 -22.59 32.20
CA GLN A 115 24.21 -22.08 30.99
C GLN A 115 23.57 -23.18 30.15
N SER A 116 24.17 -24.36 30.08
CA SER A 116 23.59 -25.54 29.43
C SER A 116 22.30 -25.95 30.14
N ASP A 117 22.34 -26.16 31.46
CA ASP A 117 21.19 -26.56 32.26
C ASP A 117 20.03 -25.56 32.15
N LEU A 118 20.32 -24.25 32.22
CA LEU A 118 19.32 -23.21 32.07
C LEU A 118 18.76 -23.16 30.64
N SER A 119 19.58 -23.42 29.63
CA SER A 119 19.12 -23.47 28.23
C SER A 119 18.20 -24.67 27.99
N ASP A 120 18.51 -25.82 28.57
CA ASP A 120 17.67 -27.02 28.50
C ASP A 120 16.33 -26.81 29.20
N ASN A 121 16.34 -26.19 30.39
CA ASN A 121 15.11 -25.82 31.09
C ASN A 121 14.27 -24.82 30.29
N LEU A 122 14.90 -23.79 29.72
CA LEU A 122 14.22 -22.82 28.85
C LEU A 122 13.58 -23.52 27.64
N TYR A 123 14.30 -24.44 27.01
CA TYR A 123 13.80 -25.20 25.88
C TYR A 123 12.56 -26.04 26.25
N GLU A 124 12.58 -26.72 27.38
CA GLU A 124 11.43 -27.49 27.86
C GLU A 124 10.23 -26.60 28.18
N HIS A 125 10.42 -25.45 28.84
CA HIS A 125 9.33 -24.49 29.08
C HIS A 125 8.73 -23.93 27.78
N VAL A 126 9.57 -23.55 26.81
CA VAL A 126 9.11 -23.07 25.50
C VAL A 126 8.34 -24.15 24.76
N LYS A 127 8.83 -25.40 24.77
CA LYS A 127 8.17 -26.55 24.16
C LYS A 127 6.82 -26.87 24.83
N MET A 128 6.72 -26.76 26.15
CA MET A 128 5.45 -26.89 26.87
C MET A 128 4.46 -25.78 26.45
N ALA A 129 4.92 -24.52 26.39
CA ALA A 129 4.11 -23.40 25.95
C ALA A 129 3.64 -23.56 24.49
N GLU A 130 4.50 -24.02 23.58
CA GLU A 130 4.13 -24.33 22.20
C GLU A 130 3.08 -25.44 22.10
N ASN A 131 3.19 -26.48 22.93
CA ASN A 131 2.21 -27.56 22.98
C ASN A 131 0.85 -27.07 23.51
N LEU A 132 0.84 -26.24 24.55
CA LEU A 132 -0.38 -25.61 25.06
C LEU A 132 -1.02 -24.70 24.02
N ARG A 133 -0.20 -23.87 23.34
CA ARG A 133 -0.66 -23.01 22.25
C ARG A 133 -1.30 -23.83 21.13
N ARG A 134 -0.67 -24.94 20.74
CA ARG A 134 -1.20 -25.85 19.71
C ARG A 134 -2.54 -26.46 20.11
N LYS A 135 -2.67 -26.93 21.36
CA LYS A 135 -3.95 -27.45 21.89
C LYS A 135 -5.04 -26.37 21.84
N LEU A 136 -4.68 -25.15 22.21
CA LEU A 136 -5.60 -24.02 22.21
C LEU A 136 -6.04 -23.63 20.79
N THR A 137 -5.10 -23.57 19.84
CA THR A 137 -5.44 -23.37 18.42
C THR A 137 -6.35 -24.46 17.90
N ASN A 138 -6.09 -25.74 18.22
CA ASN A 138 -6.95 -26.85 17.79
C ASN A 138 -8.39 -26.72 18.33
N VAL A 139 -8.56 -26.27 19.58
CA VAL A 139 -9.90 -26.04 20.16
C VAL A 139 -10.62 -24.91 19.42
N HIS A 140 -9.94 -23.81 19.11
CA HIS A 140 -10.53 -22.72 18.34
C HIS A 140 -10.89 -23.16 16.91
N ASP A 141 -9.98 -23.89 16.25
CA ASP A 141 -10.21 -24.44 14.91
C ASP A 141 -11.41 -25.38 14.89
N GLU A 142 -11.64 -26.17 15.95
CA GLU A 142 -12.81 -27.05 16.07
C GLU A 142 -14.12 -26.25 16.22
N VAL A 143 -14.11 -25.17 17.01
CA VAL A 143 -15.27 -24.28 17.15
C VAL A 143 -15.57 -23.61 15.81
N ASP A 144 -14.54 -23.04 15.16
CA ASP A 144 -14.66 -22.42 13.84
C ASP A 144 -15.20 -23.44 12.82
N HIS A 145 -14.70 -24.67 12.85
CA HIS A 145 -15.14 -25.74 11.95
C HIS A 145 -16.65 -26.03 12.10
N ARG A 146 -17.16 -26.13 13.33
CA ARG A 146 -18.61 -26.35 13.56
C ARG A 146 -19.46 -25.21 13.04
N VAL A 147 -19.00 -23.97 13.20
CA VAL A 147 -19.72 -22.79 12.68
C VAL A 147 -19.71 -22.81 11.15
N LEU A 148 -18.55 -23.05 10.54
CA LEU A 148 -18.39 -23.09 9.08
C LEU A 148 -19.20 -24.21 8.42
N GLN A 149 -19.37 -25.36 9.09
CA GLN A 149 -20.24 -26.44 8.61
C GLN A 149 -21.71 -26.03 8.50
N THR A 150 -22.17 -25.09 9.32
CA THR A 150 -23.56 -24.61 9.30
C THR A 150 -23.79 -23.45 8.34
N ALA A 151 -22.73 -22.86 7.80
CA ALA A 151 -22.83 -21.70 6.93
C ALA A 151 -23.16 -22.09 5.48
N ASP A 152 -24.10 -21.38 4.86
CA ASP A 152 -24.44 -21.57 3.44
C ASP A 152 -23.38 -20.97 2.50
N VAL A 153 -22.79 -19.84 2.92
CA VAL A 153 -21.77 -19.11 2.16
C VAL A 153 -20.63 -18.71 3.09
N ILE A 154 -19.40 -19.00 2.68
CA ILE A 154 -18.19 -18.66 3.42
C ILE A 154 -17.37 -17.70 2.58
N GLY A 155 -17.35 -16.43 2.98
CA GLY A 155 -16.47 -15.42 2.40
C GLY A 155 -15.08 -15.47 3.04
N VAL A 156 -14.04 -15.60 2.23
CA VAL A 156 -12.65 -15.61 2.72
C VAL A 156 -11.72 -15.00 1.68
N THR A 157 -10.72 -14.24 2.12
CA THR A 157 -9.64 -13.77 1.24
C THR A 157 -8.66 -14.90 0.94
N THR A 158 -7.92 -14.84 -0.17
CA THR A 158 -6.92 -15.88 -0.52
C THR A 158 -5.86 -16.07 0.57
N THR A 159 -5.41 -14.97 1.18
CA THR A 159 -4.47 -15.00 2.32
C THR A 159 -5.12 -15.54 3.59
N GLY A 160 -6.39 -15.22 3.84
CA GLY A 160 -7.18 -15.78 4.94
C GLY A 160 -7.36 -17.29 4.80
N LEU A 161 -7.61 -17.76 3.58
CA LEU A 161 -7.72 -19.18 3.25
C LEU A 161 -6.41 -19.91 3.53
N ALA A 162 -5.27 -19.37 3.08
CA ALA A 162 -3.97 -19.97 3.34
C ALA A 162 -3.67 -20.07 4.84
N LYS A 163 -4.02 -19.05 5.64
CA LYS A 163 -3.86 -19.05 7.10
C LYS A 163 -4.73 -20.10 7.80
N ARG A 164 -5.94 -20.35 7.29
CA ARG A 164 -6.97 -21.21 7.92
C ARG A 164 -7.24 -22.49 7.12
N ILE A 165 -6.27 -22.93 6.32
CA ILE A 165 -6.45 -24.02 5.37
C ILE A 165 -6.90 -25.32 6.05
N LYS A 166 -6.41 -25.60 7.27
CA LYS A 166 -6.78 -26.79 8.04
C LYS A 166 -8.26 -26.82 8.40
N ALA A 167 -8.79 -25.70 8.89
CA ALA A 167 -10.21 -25.58 9.25
C ALA A 167 -11.12 -25.68 8.00
N LEU A 168 -10.70 -25.06 6.89
CA LEU A 168 -11.48 -25.01 5.64
C LEU A 168 -11.44 -26.31 4.84
N GLN A 169 -10.34 -27.08 4.88
CA GLN A 169 -10.21 -28.37 4.19
C GLN A 169 -11.31 -29.37 4.58
N HIS A 170 -11.84 -29.26 5.80
CA HIS A 170 -12.83 -30.19 6.32
C HIS A 170 -14.27 -29.69 6.07
N VAL A 171 -14.43 -28.47 5.55
CA VAL A 171 -15.74 -27.92 5.19
C VAL A 171 -16.20 -28.60 3.88
N PRO A 172 -17.46 -29.10 3.81
CA PRO A 172 -17.99 -29.78 2.63
C PRO A 172 -18.40 -28.81 1.51
N GLY A 173 -17.54 -27.84 1.18
CA GLY A 173 -17.77 -26.87 0.11
C GLY A 173 -17.47 -27.47 -1.26
N LYS A 174 -18.51 -27.61 -2.11
CA LYS A 174 -18.38 -28.16 -3.47
C LYS A 174 -18.13 -27.12 -4.55
N ILE A 175 -18.56 -25.88 -4.31
CA ILE A 175 -18.50 -24.80 -5.28
C ILE A 175 -17.56 -23.72 -4.75
N LEU A 176 -16.55 -23.38 -5.55
CA LEU A 176 -15.64 -22.26 -5.30
C LEU A 176 -15.99 -21.12 -6.26
N ILE A 177 -16.33 -19.95 -5.71
CA ILE A 177 -16.47 -18.72 -6.49
C ILE A 177 -15.29 -17.82 -6.12
N CYS A 178 -14.51 -17.43 -7.13
CA CYS A 178 -13.35 -16.57 -6.97
C CYS A 178 -13.59 -15.27 -7.72
N GLU A 179 -13.81 -14.18 -6.99
CA GLU A 179 -13.91 -12.81 -7.51
C GLU A 179 -12.51 -12.21 -7.71
N GLU A 180 -12.40 -11.23 -8.63
CA GLU A 180 -11.14 -10.57 -8.99
C GLU A 180 -10.01 -11.55 -9.35
N ALA A 181 -10.37 -12.66 -9.99
CA ALA A 181 -9.44 -13.74 -10.36
C ALA A 181 -8.30 -13.27 -11.29
N GLY A 182 -8.48 -12.12 -11.95
CA GLY A 182 -7.45 -11.46 -12.76
C GLY A 182 -6.29 -10.91 -11.93
N GLU A 183 -6.53 -10.53 -10.67
CA GLU A 183 -5.57 -9.89 -9.75
C GLU A 183 -4.92 -10.89 -8.78
N ILE A 184 -5.34 -12.15 -8.81
CA ILE A 184 -4.82 -13.19 -7.90
C ILE A 184 -3.62 -13.89 -8.53
N VAL A 185 -2.49 -13.92 -7.81
CA VAL A 185 -1.32 -14.72 -8.20
C VAL A 185 -1.70 -16.21 -8.25
N GLU A 186 -1.26 -16.90 -9.29
CA GLU A 186 -1.61 -18.31 -9.52
C GLU A 186 -1.32 -19.23 -8.30
N PRO A 187 -0.19 -19.11 -7.58
CA PRO A 187 0.06 -19.92 -6.39
C PRO A 187 -1.00 -19.76 -5.30
N HIS A 188 -1.49 -18.55 -5.06
CA HIS A 188 -2.55 -18.32 -4.07
C HIS A 188 -3.88 -18.93 -4.53
N PHE A 189 -4.19 -18.83 -5.82
CA PHE A 189 -5.39 -19.44 -6.38
C PHE A 189 -5.38 -20.97 -6.22
N LEU A 190 -4.23 -21.62 -6.46
CA LEU A 190 -4.08 -23.07 -6.29
C LEU A 190 -4.37 -23.53 -4.86
N THR A 191 -4.05 -22.73 -3.84
CA THR A 191 -4.38 -23.08 -2.45
C THR A 191 -5.87 -23.12 -2.16
N ALA A 192 -6.68 -22.40 -2.95
CA ALA A 192 -8.13 -22.36 -2.81
C ALA A 192 -8.83 -23.59 -3.44
N LEU A 193 -8.12 -24.39 -4.24
CA LEU A 193 -8.61 -25.65 -4.81
C LEU A 193 -8.63 -26.75 -3.74
N LEU A 194 -9.50 -26.59 -2.74
CA LEU A 194 -9.67 -27.52 -1.64
C LEU A 194 -10.14 -28.90 -2.15
N PRO A 195 -9.84 -30.01 -1.45
CA PRO A 195 -10.14 -31.37 -1.93
C PRO A 195 -11.61 -31.65 -2.26
N ASN A 196 -12.54 -30.93 -1.61
CA ASN A 196 -13.98 -31.12 -1.79
C ASN A 196 -14.57 -30.28 -2.95
N VAL A 197 -13.80 -29.39 -3.56
CA VAL A 197 -14.28 -28.51 -4.63
C VAL A 197 -14.47 -29.31 -5.91
N GLU A 198 -15.71 -29.36 -6.40
CA GLU A 198 -16.13 -30.05 -7.63
C GLU A 198 -16.39 -29.06 -8.78
N HIS A 199 -16.73 -27.81 -8.46
CA HIS A 199 -17.04 -26.77 -9.45
C HIS A 199 -16.38 -25.45 -9.06
N MET A 200 -15.62 -24.88 -9.99
CA MET A 200 -14.92 -23.60 -9.82
C MET A 200 -15.48 -22.56 -10.80
N ILE A 201 -15.83 -21.38 -10.27
CA ILE A 201 -16.28 -20.22 -11.02
C ILE A 201 -15.28 -19.09 -10.76
N SER A 202 -14.51 -18.73 -11.79
CA SER A 202 -13.58 -17.61 -11.72
C SER A 202 -14.18 -16.39 -12.42
N ILE A 203 -14.33 -15.29 -11.67
CA ILE A 203 -14.84 -14.01 -12.14
C ILE A 203 -13.67 -13.03 -12.06
N GLY A 204 -13.33 -12.39 -13.17
CA GLY A 204 -12.24 -11.44 -13.22
C GLY A 204 -12.05 -10.85 -14.60
N ASP A 205 -11.09 -9.94 -14.70
CA ASP A 205 -10.80 -9.22 -15.92
C ASP A 205 -9.29 -9.12 -16.16
N HIS A 206 -8.77 -9.96 -17.06
CA HIS A 206 -7.34 -9.98 -17.41
C HIS A 206 -6.88 -8.73 -18.19
N ARG A 207 -7.80 -7.84 -18.56
CA ARG A 207 -7.48 -6.55 -19.19
C ARG A 207 -7.47 -5.39 -18.18
N GLN A 208 -7.77 -5.63 -16.90
CA GLN A 208 -7.56 -4.70 -15.79
C GLN A 208 -6.25 -5.06 -15.05
N LEU A 209 -6.06 -4.61 -13.81
CA LEU A 209 -4.79 -4.80 -13.11
C LEU A 209 -4.44 -6.28 -12.91
N ARG A 210 -3.14 -6.53 -12.96
CA ARG A 210 -2.51 -7.83 -12.68
C ARG A 210 -2.10 -7.88 -11.21
N PRO A 211 -1.87 -9.08 -10.64
CA PRO A 211 -1.31 -9.25 -9.31
C PRO A 211 0.00 -8.46 -9.13
N GLN A 212 0.13 -7.76 -8.01
CA GLN A 212 1.34 -7.02 -7.68
C GLN A 212 2.44 -7.97 -7.17
N ILE A 213 3.64 -7.85 -7.76
CA ILE A 213 4.83 -8.61 -7.37
C ILE A 213 5.90 -7.66 -6.84
N ASN A 214 6.31 -7.85 -5.58
CA ASN A 214 7.29 -6.98 -4.92
C ASN A 214 8.69 -7.01 -5.58
N ASN A 215 9.04 -8.13 -6.22
CA ASN A 215 10.34 -8.29 -6.87
C ASN A 215 10.27 -7.79 -8.31
N CYS A 216 10.95 -6.69 -8.62
CA CYS A 216 10.91 -6.05 -9.94
C CYS A 216 11.42 -6.92 -11.11
N ASN A 217 12.10 -8.05 -10.85
CA ASN A 217 12.70 -8.92 -11.87
C ASN A 217 11.84 -10.13 -12.26
N LEU A 218 10.67 -10.30 -11.65
CA LEU A 218 9.78 -11.45 -11.85
C LEU A 218 8.48 -11.15 -12.63
N PRO A 219 7.98 -9.89 -12.73
CA PRO A 219 6.85 -9.55 -13.58
C PRO A 219 7.12 -9.72 -15.07
N PHE A 220 6.07 -10.01 -15.83
CA PHE A 220 6.03 -10.12 -17.28
C PHE A 220 6.65 -8.91 -17.98
N GLU A 221 6.46 -7.72 -17.42
CA GLU A 221 6.95 -6.46 -18.01
C GLU A 221 8.45 -6.23 -17.85
N SER A 222 9.10 -6.98 -16.96
CA SER A 222 10.53 -6.88 -16.77
C SER A 222 11.25 -7.79 -17.75
N GLN A 223 12.37 -7.32 -18.32
CA GLN A 223 13.13 -8.09 -19.30
C GLN A 223 13.62 -9.43 -18.71
N ALA A 224 13.96 -9.45 -17.42
CA ALA A 224 14.35 -10.64 -16.69
C ALA A 224 13.15 -11.53 -16.28
N GLY A 225 11.95 -10.95 -16.15
CA GLY A 225 10.74 -11.62 -15.69
C GLY A 225 9.86 -12.21 -16.80
N ALA A 226 10.11 -11.86 -18.06
CA ALA A 226 9.46 -12.44 -19.24
C ALA A 226 9.38 -13.98 -19.26
N PRO A 227 10.39 -14.76 -18.82
CA PRO A 227 10.26 -16.23 -18.73
C PRO A 227 9.45 -16.72 -17.52
N TYR A 228 9.28 -15.91 -16.46
CA TYR A 228 8.63 -16.32 -15.21
C TYR A 228 7.16 -15.91 -15.15
N GLN A 229 6.84 -14.66 -15.53
CA GLN A 229 5.47 -14.12 -15.61
C GLN A 229 4.66 -14.32 -14.32
N LEU A 230 5.24 -14.05 -13.15
CA LEU A 230 4.56 -14.31 -11.86
C LEU A 230 3.34 -13.41 -11.61
N ASP A 231 3.26 -12.28 -12.31
CA ASP A 231 2.12 -11.37 -12.38
C ASP A 231 1.08 -11.81 -13.43
N ARG A 232 1.24 -12.96 -14.09
CA ARG A 232 0.18 -13.54 -14.92
C ARG A 232 -0.71 -14.40 -14.05
N SER A 233 -1.95 -13.98 -13.85
CA SER A 233 -2.92 -14.76 -13.07
C SER A 233 -3.32 -16.06 -13.80
N GLN A 234 -3.79 -17.04 -13.04
CA GLN A 234 -4.35 -18.25 -13.64
C GLN A 234 -5.53 -17.92 -14.57
N PHE A 235 -6.33 -16.92 -14.22
CA PHE A 235 -7.44 -16.45 -15.05
C PHE A 235 -6.95 -15.93 -16.40
N GLU A 236 -5.92 -15.09 -16.43
CA GLU A 236 -5.31 -14.62 -17.68
C GLU A 236 -4.69 -15.79 -18.48
N ARG A 237 -4.00 -16.70 -17.79
CA ARG A 237 -3.35 -17.84 -18.44
C ARG A 237 -4.36 -18.76 -19.13
N LEU A 238 -5.46 -19.07 -18.46
CA LEU A 238 -6.53 -19.91 -19.01
C LEU A 238 -7.34 -19.19 -20.10
N SER A 239 -7.68 -17.91 -19.90
CA SER A 239 -8.51 -17.14 -20.85
C SER A 239 -7.81 -16.84 -22.17
N VAL A 240 -6.53 -16.45 -22.11
CA VAL A 240 -5.72 -16.15 -23.30
C VAL A 240 -5.17 -17.43 -23.93
N GLY A 241 -4.93 -18.46 -23.12
CA GLY A 241 -4.30 -19.71 -23.54
C GLY A 241 -2.78 -19.65 -23.52
N GLU A 242 -2.16 -20.76 -23.93
CA GLU A 242 -0.70 -20.93 -23.98
C GLU A 242 -0.29 -21.61 -25.28
N PRO A 243 0.96 -21.44 -25.75
CA PRO A 243 1.44 -22.19 -26.91
C PRO A 243 1.20 -23.70 -26.74
N GLY A 244 0.44 -24.30 -27.67
CA GLY A 244 0.07 -25.72 -27.62
C GLY A 244 -1.15 -26.06 -26.75
N ARG A 245 -1.83 -25.07 -26.15
CA ARG A 245 -3.09 -25.27 -25.41
C ARG A 245 -4.14 -24.24 -25.84
N PRO A 246 -5.32 -24.67 -26.31
CA PRO A 246 -6.38 -23.73 -26.67
C PRO A 246 -6.86 -22.95 -25.45
N PRO A 247 -7.34 -21.71 -25.63
CA PRO A 247 -7.90 -20.92 -24.54
C PRO A 247 -9.13 -21.60 -23.96
N PHE A 248 -9.30 -21.47 -22.65
CA PHE A 248 -10.48 -21.94 -21.94
C PHE A 248 -11.70 -21.09 -22.35
N PRO A 249 -12.91 -21.65 -22.46
CA PRO A 249 -14.10 -20.88 -22.80
C PRO A 249 -14.37 -19.81 -21.73
N VAL A 250 -14.42 -18.55 -22.15
CA VAL A 250 -14.76 -17.40 -21.28
C VAL A 250 -16.05 -16.75 -21.76
N SER A 251 -16.95 -16.49 -20.83
CA SER A 251 -18.16 -15.70 -21.08
C SER A 251 -17.90 -14.23 -20.70
N GLN A 252 -17.98 -13.33 -21.67
CA GLN A 252 -17.83 -11.89 -21.44
C GLN A 252 -19.21 -11.24 -21.22
N LEU A 253 -19.36 -10.50 -20.12
CA LEU A 253 -20.50 -9.61 -19.90
C LEU A 253 -20.28 -8.30 -20.68
N ASN A 254 -21.16 -8.00 -21.62
CA ASN A 254 -20.98 -6.88 -22.54
C ASN A 254 -21.72 -5.60 -22.14
N VAL A 255 -22.69 -5.68 -21.22
CA VAL A 255 -23.53 -4.51 -20.85
C VAL A 255 -22.96 -3.83 -19.61
N GLN A 256 -22.48 -2.59 -19.76
CA GLN A 256 -21.97 -1.77 -18.66
C GLN A 256 -23.08 -0.88 -18.09
N ARG A 257 -23.09 -0.71 -16.76
CA ARG A 257 -24.11 0.04 -16.01
C ARG A 257 -23.55 1.20 -15.17
N ARG A 258 -22.25 1.48 -15.29
CA ARG A 258 -21.52 2.43 -14.43
C ARG A 258 -21.33 3.79 -15.10
N MET A 259 -20.69 3.78 -16.26
CA MET A 259 -20.10 4.96 -16.88
C MET A 259 -21.08 5.58 -17.86
N ARG A 260 -21.14 6.92 -17.93
CA ARG A 260 -21.82 7.57 -19.05
C ARG A 260 -21.14 7.24 -20.39
N PRO A 261 -21.87 7.31 -21.53
CA PRO A 261 -21.36 6.88 -22.84
C PRO A 261 -20.05 7.55 -23.28
N GLN A 262 -19.84 8.82 -22.96
CA GLN A 262 -18.60 9.54 -23.30
C GLN A 262 -17.37 8.91 -22.63
N ILE A 263 -17.50 8.45 -21.38
CA ILE A 263 -16.41 7.77 -20.66
C ILE A 263 -16.24 6.35 -21.20
N SER A 264 -17.35 5.61 -21.34
CA SER A 264 -17.29 4.22 -21.81
C SER A 264 -16.76 4.10 -23.25
N ASN A 265 -16.91 5.13 -24.08
CA ASN A 265 -16.37 5.19 -25.44
C ASN A 265 -14.83 5.10 -25.44
N LEU A 266 -14.16 5.76 -24.49
CA LEU A 266 -12.70 5.70 -24.35
C LEU A 266 -12.22 4.26 -24.15
N ILE A 267 -12.97 3.48 -23.37
CA ILE A 267 -12.65 2.09 -23.04
C ILE A 267 -13.10 1.11 -24.14
N ARG A 268 -14.25 1.38 -24.78
CA ARG A 268 -14.78 0.56 -25.87
C ARG A 268 -13.90 0.61 -27.11
N ALA A 269 -13.42 1.79 -27.47
CA ALA A 269 -12.57 2.00 -28.62
C ALA A 269 -11.17 1.38 -28.45
N THR A 270 -10.69 1.26 -27.20
CA THR A 270 -9.31 0.85 -26.91
C THR A 270 -9.18 -0.59 -26.39
N VAL A 271 -10.09 -1.04 -25.52
CA VAL A 271 -9.96 -2.33 -24.81
C VAL A 271 -11.09 -3.30 -25.11
N TYR A 272 -12.36 -2.86 -25.05
CA TYR A 272 -13.52 -3.75 -25.19
C TYR A 272 -14.48 -3.31 -26.32
N PRO A 273 -14.22 -3.69 -27.58
CA PRO A 273 -15.05 -3.28 -28.72
C PRO A 273 -16.53 -3.69 -28.62
N ARG A 274 -16.84 -4.76 -27.87
CA ARG A 274 -18.20 -5.29 -27.67
C ARG A 274 -18.96 -4.65 -26.51
N LEU A 275 -18.38 -3.67 -25.82
CA LEU A 275 -19.03 -3.03 -24.67
C LEU A 275 -20.25 -2.21 -25.12
N ILE A 276 -21.36 -2.37 -24.41
CA ILE A 276 -22.65 -1.74 -24.69
C ILE A 276 -23.11 -0.98 -23.44
N ASP A 277 -23.54 0.26 -23.62
CA ASP A 277 -24.12 1.06 -22.53
C ASP A 277 -25.56 0.63 -22.24
N HIS A 278 -25.83 0.33 -20.97
CA HIS A 278 -27.19 0.17 -20.48
C HIS A 278 -27.96 1.52 -20.53
N GLU A 279 -29.28 1.47 -20.64
CA GLU A 279 -30.12 2.66 -20.72
C GLU A 279 -29.97 3.59 -19.50
N SER A 280 -29.74 3.02 -18.32
CA SER A 280 -29.51 3.77 -17.07
C SER A 280 -28.32 4.73 -17.11
N THR A 281 -27.32 4.50 -17.98
CA THR A 281 -26.14 5.37 -18.05
C THR A 281 -26.28 6.52 -19.02
N ARG A 282 -27.33 6.51 -19.86
CA ARG A 282 -27.56 7.56 -20.87
C ARG A 282 -28.17 8.82 -20.27
N ASN A 283 -28.89 8.69 -19.15
CA ASN A 283 -29.61 9.78 -18.50
C ASN A 283 -28.88 10.33 -17.27
N ILE A 284 -27.56 10.13 -17.18
CA ILE A 284 -26.73 10.69 -16.10
C ILE A 284 -26.63 12.21 -16.31
N PRO A 285 -26.97 13.04 -15.29
CA PRO A 285 -26.92 14.48 -15.42
C PRO A 285 -25.48 14.97 -15.62
N ASP A 286 -25.35 16.09 -16.33
CA ASP A 286 -24.06 16.73 -16.52
C ASP A 286 -23.49 17.24 -15.19
N VAL A 287 -22.17 17.26 -15.08
CA VAL A 287 -21.45 17.75 -13.92
C VAL A 287 -21.57 19.28 -13.87
N ILE A 288 -22.26 19.77 -12.84
CA ILE A 288 -22.53 21.20 -12.67
C ILE A 288 -21.23 21.98 -12.48
N GLY A 289 -21.18 23.17 -13.07
CA GLY A 289 -20.00 24.02 -13.07
C GLY A 289 -18.94 23.58 -14.08
N MET A 290 -19.17 22.49 -14.81
CA MET A 290 -18.26 21.98 -15.83
C MET A 290 -18.92 22.06 -17.20
N ARG A 291 -18.15 22.50 -18.20
CA ARG A 291 -18.62 22.60 -19.59
C ARG A 291 -18.72 21.21 -20.24
N SER A 292 -17.68 20.41 -20.06
CA SER A 292 -17.65 19.02 -20.49
C SER A 292 -17.55 18.11 -19.28
N ASN A 293 -18.15 16.93 -19.40
CA ASN A 293 -18.08 15.88 -18.39
C ASN A 293 -16.82 15.03 -18.52
N VAL A 294 -16.16 15.07 -19.67
CA VAL A 294 -14.93 14.33 -19.94
C VAL A 294 -13.98 15.26 -20.68
N PHE A 295 -12.82 15.55 -20.12
CA PHE A 295 -11.79 16.31 -20.83
C PHE A 295 -10.38 15.98 -20.33
N PHE A 296 -9.40 16.35 -21.16
CA PHE A 296 -7.97 16.27 -20.86
C PHE A 296 -7.41 17.69 -20.75
N LEU A 297 -6.98 18.08 -19.55
CA LEU A 297 -6.25 19.33 -19.32
C LEU A 297 -4.79 19.14 -19.71
N ASP A 298 -4.45 19.52 -20.94
CA ASP A 298 -3.08 19.50 -21.43
C ASP A 298 -2.24 20.63 -20.84
N HIS A 299 -1.05 20.29 -20.34
CA HIS A 299 -0.08 21.26 -19.86
C HIS A 299 1.36 20.82 -20.15
N GLN A 300 2.29 21.77 -20.13
CA GLN A 300 3.73 21.52 -20.34
C GLN A 300 4.57 21.74 -19.08
N ASN A 301 3.94 21.97 -17.92
CA ASN A 301 4.65 22.12 -16.64
C ASN A 301 5.37 20.81 -16.29
N LEU A 302 6.69 20.86 -16.15
CA LEU A 302 7.54 19.71 -15.91
C LEU A 302 7.34 19.12 -14.51
N GLU A 303 7.60 17.82 -14.38
CA GLU A 303 7.58 17.12 -13.09
C GLU A 303 8.67 17.66 -12.15
N ASP A 304 8.41 17.60 -10.84
CA ASP A 304 9.36 18.05 -9.82
C ASP A 304 10.61 17.15 -9.86
N GLY A 305 11.79 17.77 -9.93
CA GLY A 305 13.05 17.06 -10.06
C GLY A 305 13.37 16.22 -8.81
N CYS A 306 13.82 14.97 -9.00
CA CYS A 306 14.38 14.17 -7.92
C CYS A 306 15.63 14.87 -7.37
N SER A 307 15.60 15.35 -6.13
CA SER A 307 16.80 15.81 -5.43
C SER A 307 17.81 14.65 -5.37
N ASN A 308 19.09 14.94 -5.61
CA ASN A 308 20.24 14.01 -5.74
C ASN A 308 20.60 13.18 -4.48
N ASP A 309 19.63 12.74 -3.68
CA ASP A 309 19.88 11.84 -2.55
C ASP A 309 19.36 10.43 -2.84
N ASN A 310 20.21 9.44 -2.55
CA ASN A 310 20.13 8.01 -2.87
C ASN A 310 18.95 7.23 -2.23
N GLN A 311 17.72 7.72 -2.32
CA GLN A 311 16.50 6.95 -2.05
C GLN A 311 15.47 7.27 -3.15
N GLN A 312 14.87 6.22 -3.72
CA GLN A 312 13.86 6.27 -4.77
C GLN A 312 12.62 7.07 -4.33
N LYS A 313 12.68 8.40 -4.31
CA LYS A 313 11.52 9.24 -4.07
C LYS A 313 10.60 9.16 -5.29
N SER A 314 9.35 8.83 -5.04
CA SER A 314 8.26 8.77 -6.03
C SER A 314 8.03 10.14 -6.69
N HIS A 315 7.55 10.16 -7.94
CA HIS A 315 7.43 11.39 -8.72
C HIS A 315 6.27 12.28 -8.23
N SER A 316 6.41 13.59 -8.42
CA SER A 316 5.38 14.59 -8.11
C SER A 316 5.39 15.74 -9.13
N ASN A 317 4.30 16.49 -9.20
CA ASN A 317 4.13 17.66 -10.03
C ASN A 317 3.26 18.68 -9.28
N ALA A 318 3.90 19.68 -8.68
CA ALA A 318 3.25 20.71 -7.89
C ALA A 318 2.15 21.48 -8.65
N TRP A 319 2.33 21.73 -9.95
CA TRP A 319 1.32 22.42 -10.76
C TRP A 319 0.05 21.58 -10.90
N GLU A 320 0.19 20.28 -11.15
CA GLU A 320 -0.95 19.38 -11.19
C GLU A 320 -1.65 19.26 -9.84
N VAL A 321 -0.91 19.30 -8.73
CA VAL A 321 -1.49 19.33 -7.37
C VAL A 321 -2.37 20.56 -7.19
N ASP A 322 -1.87 21.75 -7.55
CA ASP A 322 -2.61 23.01 -7.41
C ASP A 322 -3.86 23.03 -8.28
N MET A 323 -3.77 22.55 -9.53
CA MET A 323 -4.92 22.48 -10.44
C MET A 323 -5.95 21.45 -9.99
N THR A 324 -5.51 20.28 -9.53
CA THR A 324 -6.39 19.24 -8.98
C THR A 324 -7.15 19.77 -7.77
N HIS A 325 -6.44 20.44 -6.85
CA HIS A 325 -7.04 21.09 -5.69
C HIS A 325 -8.08 22.15 -6.08
N ALA A 326 -7.75 23.03 -7.01
CA ALA A 326 -8.67 24.05 -7.50
C ALA A 326 -9.93 23.43 -8.14
N LEU A 327 -9.78 22.36 -8.92
CA LEU A 327 -10.89 21.68 -9.58
C LEU A 327 -11.82 20.98 -8.59
N VAL A 328 -11.27 20.23 -7.62
CA VAL A 328 -12.07 19.60 -6.55
C VAL A 328 -12.86 20.68 -5.81
N ARG A 329 -12.19 21.75 -5.39
CA ARG A 329 -12.80 22.86 -4.68
C ARG A 329 -13.91 23.54 -5.49
N HIS A 330 -13.70 23.72 -6.80
CA HIS A 330 -14.71 24.27 -7.72
C HIS A 330 -15.97 23.40 -7.77
N ILE A 331 -15.81 22.09 -7.95
CA ILE A 331 -16.94 21.15 -8.08
C ILE A 331 -17.71 21.05 -6.76
N VAL A 332 -17.01 20.94 -5.62
CA VAL A 332 -17.66 20.89 -4.30
C VAL A 332 -18.44 22.18 -4.01
N ARG A 333 -17.89 23.34 -4.37
CA ARG A 333 -18.56 24.64 -4.17
C ARG A 333 -19.84 24.83 -4.97
N GLN A 334 -20.07 24.06 -6.04
CA GLN A 334 -21.35 24.07 -6.76
C GLN A 334 -22.51 23.50 -5.91
N GLY A 335 -22.20 22.79 -4.81
CA GLY A 335 -23.19 22.33 -3.83
C GLY A 335 -23.96 21.07 -4.22
N VAL A 336 -23.72 20.48 -5.40
CA VAL A 336 -24.40 19.26 -5.86
C VAL A 336 -23.59 17.99 -5.61
N TYR A 337 -22.27 18.06 -5.70
CA TYR A 337 -21.38 16.95 -5.38
C TYR A 337 -20.74 17.19 -4.01
N SER A 338 -20.84 16.20 -3.12
CA SER A 338 -20.08 16.19 -1.88
C SER A 338 -18.62 15.76 -2.13
N SER A 339 -17.72 16.03 -1.20
CA SER A 339 -16.33 15.53 -1.31
C SER A 339 -16.27 14.00 -1.41
N SER A 340 -17.24 13.28 -0.82
CA SER A 340 -17.32 11.82 -0.85
C SER A 340 -17.69 11.24 -2.22
N ASP A 341 -18.36 12.05 -3.05
CA ASP A 341 -18.73 11.71 -4.42
C ASP A 341 -17.55 11.82 -5.39
N ILE A 342 -16.46 12.46 -4.96
CA ILE A 342 -15.27 12.75 -5.75
C ILE A 342 -14.13 11.83 -5.30
N ALA A 343 -13.41 11.26 -6.26
CA ALA A 343 -12.14 10.59 -6.03
C ALA A 343 -11.03 11.25 -6.84
N VAL A 344 -9.88 11.45 -6.21
CA VAL A 344 -8.67 11.91 -6.89
C VAL A 344 -7.70 10.76 -6.98
N LEU A 345 -7.31 10.43 -8.20
CA LEU A 345 -6.39 9.33 -8.49
C LEU A 345 -5.05 9.85 -9.00
N THR A 346 -3.98 9.20 -8.57
CA THR A 346 -2.63 9.46 -9.08
C THR A 346 -1.85 8.16 -9.22
N PRO A 347 -0.97 7.99 -10.22
CA PRO A 347 -0.12 6.81 -10.33
C PRO A 347 1.05 6.78 -9.34
N TYR A 348 1.37 7.90 -8.69
CA TYR A 348 2.57 8.03 -7.85
C TYR A 348 2.23 8.41 -6.41
N THR A 349 2.80 7.68 -5.47
CA THR A 349 2.77 7.92 -4.02
C THR A 349 3.34 9.28 -3.61
N GLY A 350 4.36 9.80 -4.31
CA GLY A 350 4.92 11.13 -4.05
C GLY A 350 3.90 12.24 -4.34
N GLN A 351 3.19 12.12 -5.47
CA GLN A 351 2.05 12.98 -5.77
C GLN A 351 0.89 12.79 -4.79
N LEU A 352 0.62 11.56 -4.37
CA LEU A 352 -0.44 11.28 -3.38
C LEU A 352 -0.14 12.02 -2.07
N GLN A 353 1.11 11.99 -1.59
CA GLN A 353 1.53 12.74 -0.41
C GLN A 353 1.40 14.25 -0.61
N ALA A 354 1.79 14.78 -1.77
CA ALA A 354 1.68 16.21 -2.08
C ALA A 354 0.21 16.68 -2.15
N LEU A 355 -0.67 15.89 -2.78
CA LEU A 355 -2.12 16.10 -2.78
C LEU A 355 -2.65 16.03 -1.35
N ARG A 356 -2.24 15.02 -0.57
CA ARG A 356 -2.68 14.86 0.82
C ARG A 356 -2.34 16.08 1.66
N ALA A 357 -1.10 16.57 1.57
CA ALA A 357 -0.67 17.78 2.27
C ALA A 357 -1.46 19.03 1.84
N LYS A 358 -1.79 19.15 0.55
CA LYS A 358 -2.58 20.27 0.03
C LYS A 358 -4.04 20.24 0.51
N PHE A 359 -4.68 19.08 0.44
CA PHE A 359 -6.10 18.90 0.80
C PHE A 359 -6.34 18.88 2.31
N HIS A 360 -5.35 18.54 3.13
CA HIS A 360 -5.51 18.40 4.59
C HIS A 360 -6.01 19.68 5.28
N ASN A 361 -5.72 20.84 4.71
CA ASN A 361 -6.17 22.12 5.24
C ASN A 361 -7.68 22.37 5.07
N GLU A 362 -8.33 21.70 4.11
CA GLU A 362 -9.70 22.00 3.70
C GLU A 362 -10.66 20.80 3.76
N PHE A 363 -10.15 19.57 3.70
CA PHE A 363 -10.94 18.35 3.65
C PHE A 363 -10.41 17.28 4.61
N GLU A 364 -11.30 16.43 5.09
CA GLU A 364 -10.91 15.20 5.78
C GLU A 364 -10.58 14.14 4.71
N ILE A 365 -9.36 13.59 4.75
CA ILE A 365 -8.87 12.72 3.69
C ILE A 365 -9.02 11.27 4.10
N VAL A 366 -9.56 10.45 3.20
CA VAL A 366 -9.60 9.00 3.36
C VAL A 366 -8.56 8.37 2.43
N LEU A 367 -7.64 7.62 3.03
CA LEU A 367 -6.70 6.75 2.34
C LEU A 367 -7.06 5.29 2.65
N SER A 368 -6.71 4.38 1.75
CA SER A 368 -6.76 2.94 2.03
C SER A 368 -5.58 2.54 2.92
N ASP A 369 -5.74 1.49 3.74
CA ASP A 369 -4.64 0.92 4.55
C ASP A 369 -3.40 0.62 3.68
N ARG A 370 -3.62 0.19 2.42
CA ARG A 370 -2.54 -0.10 1.46
C ARG A 370 -1.79 1.15 1.02
N ASP A 371 -2.48 2.28 0.81
CA ASP A 371 -1.84 3.55 0.47
C ASP A 371 -1.06 4.10 1.67
N GLU A 372 -1.57 3.97 2.90
CA GLU A 372 -0.86 4.35 4.11
C GLU A 372 0.42 3.52 4.32
N GLU A 373 0.34 2.20 4.11
CA GLU A 373 1.50 1.31 4.13
C GLU A 373 2.52 1.66 3.03
N ALA A 374 2.06 2.04 1.83
CA ALA A 374 2.94 2.46 0.75
C ALA A 374 3.69 3.76 1.09
N LEU A 375 2.99 4.74 1.64
CA LEU A 375 3.58 6.02 2.08
C LEU A 375 4.63 5.80 3.17
N THR A 376 4.30 5.01 4.20
CA THR A 376 5.23 4.70 5.29
C THR A 376 6.47 3.93 4.81
N LYS A 377 6.31 2.98 3.88
CA LYS A 377 7.43 2.24 3.26
C LYS A 377 8.39 3.16 2.49
N GLU A 378 7.87 4.20 1.85
CA GLU A 378 8.67 5.21 1.16
C GLU A 378 9.26 6.28 2.10
N GLY A 379 9.04 6.14 3.42
CA GLY A 379 9.61 7.02 4.44
C GLY A 379 8.78 8.29 4.70
N PHE A 380 7.56 8.38 4.19
CA PHE A 380 6.63 9.45 4.54
C PHE A 380 6.00 9.14 5.90
N ILE A 381 6.37 9.91 6.92
CA ILE A 381 5.79 9.81 8.28
C ILE A 381 4.70 10.88 8.40
N ASP A 382 3.57 10.56 9.04
CA ASP A 382 2.45 11.48 9.28
C ASP A 382 2.85 12.80 9.99
N GLY A 383 4.01 12.82 10.66
CA GLY A 383 4.58 14.00 11.30
C GLY A 383 5.12 15.07 10.34
N ASP A 384 5.18 14.80 9.04
CA ASP A 384 5.70 15.73 8.02
C ASP A 384 4.61 16.68 7.45
N LEU A 385 3.37 16.60 7.94
CA LEU A 385 2.23 17.43 7.51
C LEU A 385 2.22 18.87 8.09
N GLY A 386 3.41 19.42 8.38
CA GLY A 386 3.67 20.87 8.47
C GLY A 386 3.77 21.49 9.87
N GLY A 387 4.85 22.26 10.10
CA GLY A 387 4.93 23.30 11.13
C GLY A 387 6.15 23.20 12.07
N SER A 388 7.10 24.13 11.92
CA SER A 388 8.26 24.34 12.79
C SER A 388 7.94 24.45 14.29
N ASN A 389 8.77 23.80 15.11
CA ASN A 389 8.95 23.92 16.57
C ASN A 389 7.69 23.75 17.45
N ASP A 390 7.59 22.61 18.13
CA ASP A 390 7.89 22.58 19.57
C ASP A 390 8.01 21.14 20.12
N LEU A 391 9.14 20.93 20.78
CA LEU A 391 9.48 20.01 21.87
C LEU A 391 8.59 18.80 22.16
N ALA A 392 9.24 17.63 22.04
CA ALA A 392 8.95 16.37 22.72
C ALA A 392 7.98 16.45 23.91
N SER A 393 6.85 15.74 23.82
CA SER A 393 6.46 14.66 24.76
C SER A 393 4.97 14.31 24.65
N GLN A 394 4.70 13.01 24.85
CA GLN A 394 3.44 12.41 25.26
C GLN A 394 2.33 12.22 24.22
N SER A 395 2.28 10.97 23.79
CA SER A 395 1.08 10.18 23.53
C SER A 395 -0.15 10.58 24.35
N GLU A 396 -1.11 11.25 23.72
CA GLU A 396 -2.52 11.07 24.02
C GLU A 396 -3.30 11.08 22.70
N LYS A 397 -3.86 9.92 22.34
CA LYS A 397 -4.88 9.82 21.29
C LYS A 397 -6.07 10.66 21.74
N LYS A 398 -6.18 11.90 21.25
CA LYS A 398 -7.39 12.71 21.45
C LYS A 398 -8.60 11.93 20.89
N PRO A 399 -9.72 11.88 21.62
CA PRO A 399 -10.89 11.12 21.20
C PRO A 399 -11.43 11.71 19.89
N LEU A 400 -11.75 10.83 18.95
CA LEU A 400 -12.37 11.15 17.66
C LEU A 400 -13.62 12.00 17.91
N ALA A 401 -13.49 13.31 17.75
CA ALA A 401 -14.63 14.17 17.56
C ALA A 401 -15.34 13.66 16.30
N LYS A 402 -16.62 13.33 16.43
CA LYS A 402 -17.50 12.99 15.29
C LYS A 402 -17.55 14.19 14.34
N LYS A 403 -16.55 14.32 13.47
CA LYS A 403 -16.59 15.22 12.34
C LYS A 403 -17.48 14.59 11.27
N HIS A 404 -18.23 15.44 10.58
CA HIS A 404 -19.33 15.04 9.72
C HIS A 404 -18.81 14.20 8.55
N MET A 405 -19.42 13.03 8.30
CA MET A 405 -19.13 12.13 7.16
C MET A 405 -19.24 12.80 5.76
N SER A 406 -19.68 14.05 5.69
CA SER A 406 -19.88 14.82 4.45
C SER A 406 -18.61 15.48 3.88
N GLU A 407 -17.47 15.42 4.58
CA GLU A 407 -16.21 16.09 4.19
C GLU A 407 -15.08 15.12 3.81
N LEU A 408 -15.38 13.83 3.68
CA LEU A 408 -14.40 12.79 3.33
C LEU A 408 -14.07 12.85 1.82
N LEU A 409 -12.85 13.26 1.45
CA LEU A 409 -12.34 13.19 0.08
C LEU A 409 -11.47 11.94 -0.08
N ARG A 410 -11.74 11.14 -1.11
CA ARG A 410 -10.94 9.94 -1.42
C ARG A 410 -9.74 10.31 -2.27
N LEU A 411 -8.54 10.09 -1.74
CA LEU A 411 -7.28 10.16 -2.49
C LEU A 411 -6.70 8.75 -2.56
N ALA A 412 -6.32 8.28 -3.74
CA ALA A 412 -5.77 6.93 -3.87
C ALA A 412 -4.79 6.82 -5.03
N THR A 413 -3.91 5.81 -4.94
CA THR A 413 -3.18 5.38 -6.14
C THR A 413 -4.09 4.59 -7.08
N VAL A 414 -3.80 4.62 -8.39
CA VAL A 414 -4.57 3.87 -9.40
C VAL A 414 -4.66 2.38 -9.05
N ASP A 415 -3.56 1.81 -8.56
CA ASP A 415 -3.51 0.39 -8.22
C ASP A 415 -4.36 0.05 -6.99
N ASN A 416 -4.48 0.96 -6.01
CA ASN A 416 -5.23 0.73 -4.78
C ASN A 416 -6.72 1.10 -4.88
N PHE A 417 -7.15 1.78 -5.95
CA PHE A 417 -8.55 2.16 -6.20
C PHE A 417 -9.32 1.11 -7.04
N GLN A 418 -8.81 -0.12 -7.16
CA GLN A 418 -9.49 -1.18 -7.90
C GLN A 418 -10.76 -1.64 -7.17
N GLY A 419 -11.78 -2.04 -7.94
CA GLY A 419 -13.11 -2.40 -7.42
C GLY A 419 -13.95 -1.19 -7.00
N GLU A 420 -13.33 -0.05 -6.73
CA GLU A 420 -14.01 1.18 -6.35
C GLU A 420 -14.48 2.01 -7.56
N GLU A 421 -15.44 2.90 -7.28
CA GLU A 421 -16.02 3.86 -8.22
C GLU A 421 -16.38 5.17 -7.51
N ALA A 422 -16.47 6.25 -8.29
CA ALA A 422 -16.90 7.56 -7.82
C ALA A 422 -17.78 8.24 -8.88
N LYS A 423 -18.62 9.20 -8.45
CA LYS A 423 -19.42 9.98 -9.40
C LYS A 423 -18.50 10.82 -10.27
N VAL A 424 -17.54 11.50 -9.66
CA VAL A 424 -16.53 12.29 -10.36
C VAL A 424 -15.15 11.75 -10.02
N VAL A 425 -14.33 11.50 -11.04
CA VAL A 425 -12.93 11.12 -10.87
C VAL A 425 -12.05 12.19 -11.50
N ILE A 426 -11.09 12.69 -10.74
CA ILE A 426 -10.05 13.59 -11.20
C ILE A 426 -8.73 12.84 -11.14
N VAL A 427 -7.97 12.85 -12.23
CA VAL A 427 -6.71 12.12 -12.33
C VAL A 427 -5.58 13.09 -12.58
N SER A 428 -4.58 13.06 -11.70
CA SER A 428 -3.28 13.70 -11.94
C SER A 428 -2.32 12.65 -12.49
N LEU A 429 -1.81 12.86 -13.70
CA LEU A 429 -0.94 11.92 -14.40
C LEU A 429 0.54 12.08 -14.00
N VAL A 430 0.93 13.26 -13.52
CA VAL A 430 2.24 13.61 -12.93
C VAL A 430 3.38 13.72 -13.94
N ARG A 431 3.56 12.72 -14.82
CA ARG A 431 4.74 12.66 -15.68
C ARG A 431 4.69 13.76 -16.73
N SER A 432 5.73 14.57 -16.74
CA SER A 432 5.91 15.66 -17.68
C SER A 432 7.40 15.90 -17.85
N ASN A 433 7.96 15.36 -18.94
CA ASN A 433 9.39 15.37 -19.18
C ASN A 433 9.71 15.35 -20.69
N HIS A 434 10.85 15.93 -21.06
CA HIS A 434 11.30 16.00 -22.45
C HIS A 434 11.63 14.62 -23.06
N GLU A 435 11.89 13.62 -22.23
CA GLU A 435 12.23 12.26 -22.66
C GLU A 435 11.00 11.40 -23.04
N LYS A 436 9.78 11.93 -22.85
CA LYS A 436 8.50 11.24 -23.10
C LYS A 436 8.39 9.90 -22.35
N LYS A 437 8.92 9.87 -21.12
CA LYS A 437 8.86 8.72 -20.22
C LYS A 437 7.62 8.84 -19.33
N VAL A 438 6.65 7.97 -19.58
CA VAL A 438 5.40 7.86 -18.80
C VAL A 438 5.50 6.97 -17.56
N GLY A 439 6.59 6.21 -17.42
CA GLY A 439 6.83 5.31 -16.30
C GLY A 439 5.71 4.29 -16.09
N PHE A 440 4.97 4.45 -14.98
CA PHE A 440 4.03 3.49 -14.43
C PHE A 440 2.77 3.27 -15.27
N LEU A 441 2.36 4.30 -16.01
CA LEU A 441 1.15 4.32 -16.86
C LEU A 441 1.44 3.91 -18.32
N LYS A 442 2.49 3.14 -18.56
CA LYS A 442 2.79 2.55 -19.89
C LYS A 442 1.87 1.38 -20.25
N THR A 443 1.18 0.79 -19.28
CA THR A 443 0.51 -0.51 -19.41
C THR A 443 -0.97 -0.29 -19.68
N SER A 444 -1.52 -0.99 -20.68
CA SER A 444 -2.93 -0.85 -21.06
C SER A 444 -3.87 -1.24 -19.91
N ASN A 445 -3.47 -2.23 -19.11
CA ASN A 445 -4.19 -2.69 -17.91
C ASN A 445 -4.43 -1.55 -16.90
N ARG A 446 -3.41 -0.73 -16.63
CA ARG A 446 -3.53 0.42 -15.70
C ARG A 446 -4.31 1.58 -16.30
N ILE A 447 -4.11 1.85 -17.59
CA ILE A 447 -4.88 2.90 -18.28
C ILE A 447 -6.37 2.54 -18.26
N ASN A 448 -6.71 1.28 -18.56
CA ASN A 448 -8.07 0.78 -18.49
C ASN A 448 -8.66 0.88 -17.08
N ALA A 449 -7.91 0.44 -16.06
CA ALA A 449 -8.33 0.57 -14.68
C ALA A 449 -8.56 2.03 -14.27
N LEU A 450 -7.72 2.97 -14.72
CA LEU A 450 -7.84 4.40 -14.42
C LEU A 450 -9.06 5.03 -15.10
N LEU A 451 -9.30 4.76 -16.38
CA LEU A 451 -10.39 5.36 -17.16
C LEU A 451 -11.79 4.86 -16.75
N SER A 452 -11.89 3.72 -16.06
CA SER A 452 -13.15 3.02 -15.78
C SER A 452 -13.77 3.26 -14.39
N ARG A 453 -13.25 4.24 -13.64
CA ARG A 453 -13.65 4.53 -12.24
C ARG A 453 -14.77 5.56 -12.10
N ALA A 454 -14.98 6.40 -13.11
CA ALA A 454 -15.95 7.49 -13.09
C ALA A 454 -17.34 7.07 -13.56
N GLN A 455 -18.39 7.53 -12.87
CA GLN A 455 -19.77 7.38 -13.33
C GLN A 455 -20.23 8.61 -14.16
N HIS A 456 -20.12 9.81 -13.60
CA HIS A 456 -20.64 11.08 -14.14
C HIS A 456 -19.57 11.92 -14.85
N GLY A 457 -18.38 12.06 -14.25
CA GLY A 457 -17.34 12.95 -14.77
C GLY A 457 -15.94 12.37 -14.67
N LEU A 458 -15.15 12.51 -15.72
CA LEU A 458 -13.75 12.08 -15.76
C LEU A 458 -12.86 13.23 -16.22
N TYR A 459 -11.96 13.67 -15.36
CA TYR A 459 -11.08 14.81 -15.61
C TYR A 459 -9.63 14.38 -15.52
N LEU A 460 -8.93 14.41 -16.66
CA LEU A 460 -7.54 14.02 -16.75
C LEU A 460 -6.66 15.27 -16.78
N ILE A 461 -5.65 15.35 -15.93
CA ILE A 461 -4.68 16.44 -15.91
C ILE A 461 -3.30 15.84 -16.19
N GLY A 462 -2.64 16.29 -17.25
CA GLY A 462 -1.31 15.79 -17.61
C GLY A 462 -0.74 16.41 -18.88
N ASN A 463 0.47 15.98 -19.23
CA ASN A 463 1.18 16.44 -20.42
C ASN A 463 0.93 15.52 -21.63
N ALA A 464 0.13 15.96 -22.60
CA ALA A 464 -0.24 15.14 -23.75
C ALA A 464 0.98 14.69 -24.57
N GLU A 465 2.02 15.52 -24.68
CA GLU A 465 3.24 15.19 -25.42
C GLU A 465 4.05 14.06 -24.74
N THR A 466 4.05 14.02 -23.41
CA THR A 466 4.71 12.96 -22.65
C THR A 466 3.97 11.63 -22.84
N TYR A 467 2.63 11.66 -22.83
CA TYR A 467 1.79 10.45 -22.89
C TYR A 467 1.53 9.92 -24.31
N SER A 468 1.63 10.75 -25.34
CA SER A 468 1.34 10.34 -26.74
C SER A 468 2.26 9.24 -27.28
N ASN A 469 3.38 8.96 -26.62
CA ASN A 469 4.29 7.87 -27.02
C ASN A 469 3.72 6.47 -26.74
N VAL A 470 2.69 6.36 -25.89
CA VAL A 470 1.99 5.10 -25.65
C VAL A 470 0.78 5.02 -26.56
N SER A 471 0.66 3.92 -27.33
CA SER A 471 -0.40 3.75 -28.34
C SER A 471 -1.81 3.99 -27.78
N MET A 472 -2.15 3.35 -26.66
CA MET A 472 -3.46 3.50 -26.04
C MET A 472 -3.73 4.94 -25.57
N TRP A 473 -2.73 5.64 -25.02
CA TRP A 473 -2.90 7.05 -24.66
C TRP A 473 -3.08 7.94 -25.88
N ASN A 474 -2.36 7.68 -26.97
CA ASN A 474 -2.53 8.41 -28.22
C ASN A 474 -3.96 8.24 -28.79
N ASP A 475 -4.52 7.03 -28.73
CA ASP A 475 -5.90 6.77 -29.13
C ASP A 475 -6.90 7.50 -28.24
N VAL A 476 -6.71 7.45 -26.91
CA VAL A 476 -7.55 8.17 -25.93
C VAL A 476 -7.49 9.68 -26.16
N LEU A 477 -6.30 10.26 -26.31
CA LEU A 477 -6.11 11.68 -26.59
C LEU A 477 -6.74 12.08 -27.93
N GLY A 478 -6.66 11.22 -28.94
CA GLY A 478 -7.33 11.42 -30.23
C GLY A 478 -8.84 11.48 -30.09
N LEU A 479 -9.44 10.58 -29.31
CA LEU A 479 -10.89 10.58 -29.04
C LEU A 479 -11.33 11.85 -28.29
N LEU A 480 -10.59 12.25 -27.26
CA LEU A 480 -10.89 13.45 -26.47
C LEU A 480 -10.80 14.73 -27.32
N ARG A 481 -9.73 14.87 -28.13
CA ARG A 481 -9.59 16.00 -29.06
C ARG A 481 -10.67 16.04 -30.13
N ALA A 482 -11.11 14.88 -30.63
CA ALA A 482 -12.17 14.81 -31.63
C ALA A 482 -13.52 15.23 -31.05
N ASP A 483 -13.81 14.87 -29.79
CA ASP A 483 -15.04 15.29 -29.13
C ASP A 483 -15.01 16.78 -28.77
N ASP A 484 -13.88 17.31 -28.32
CA ASP A 484 -13.69 18.77 -28.13
C ASP A 484 -13.93 19.53 -29.45
N ALA A 485 -13.39 19.03 -30.57
CA ALA A 485 -13.56 19.63 -31.89
C ALA A 485 -15.02 19.61 -32.37
N LYS A 486 -15.77 18.53 -32.10
CA LYS A 486 -17.21 18.47 -32.40
C LYS A 486 -17.99 19.46 -31.56
N GLU A 487 -17.62 19.62 -30.29
CA GLU A 487 -18.25 20.59 -29.41
C GLU A 487 -18.03 22.00 -29.97
N VAL A 488 -16.76 22.39 -30.23
CA VAL A 488 -16.40 23.69 -30.82
C VAL A 488 -17.10 23.94 -32.16
N ALA A 489 -17.17 22.93 -33.04
CA ALA A 489 -17.87 23.04 -34.31
C ALA A 489 -19.39 23.24 -34.13
N SER A 490 -20.01 22.57 -33.16
CA SER A 490 -21.41 22.78 -32.80
C SER A 490 -21.67 24.22 -32.35
N TRP A 491 -20.78 24.80 -31.54
CA TRP A 491 -20.88 26.19 -31.10
C TRP A 491 -20.75 27.17 -32.27
N LEU A 492 -19.75 26.98 -33.14
CA LEU A 492 -19.58 27.81 -34.34
C LEU A 492 -20.79 27.71 -35.29
N ALA A 493 -21.43 26.55 -35.37
CA ALA A 493 -22.66 26.37 -36.14
C ALA A 493 -23.86 27.11 -35.54
N VAL A 494 -23.99 27.13 -34.20
CA VAL A 494 -25.03 27.90 -33.49
C VAL A 494 -24.82 29.40 -33.71
N ASP A 495 -23.59 29.90 -33.62
CA ASP A 495 -23.25 31.30 -33.89
C ASP A 495 -23.50 31.68 -35.35
N ALA A 496 -23.17 30.82 -36.31
CA ALA A 496 -23.47 31.06 -37.72
C ALA A 496 -24.97 31.13 -38.01
N SER A 497 -25.78 30.28 -37.35
CA SER A 497 -27.24 30.34 -37.46
C SER A 497 -27.83 31.60 -36.80
N ALA A 498 -27.27 32.02 -35.66
CA ALA A 498 -27.67 33.25 -34.99
C ALA A 498 -27.32 34.49 -35.83
N ILE A 499 -26.14 34.51 -36.44
CA ILE A 499 -25.71 35.56 -37.38
C ILE A 499 -26.62 35.57 -38.61
N ALA A 500 -26.98 34.41 -39.17
CA ALA A 500 -27.91 34.32 -40.30
C ALA A 500 -29.32 34.80 -39.94
N ALA A 501 -29.82 34.47 -38.74
CA ALA A 501 -31.11 34.92 -38.24
C ALA A 501 -31.15 36.44 -38.00
N ILE A 502 -30.07 36.99 -37.44
CA ILE A 502 -29.91 38.45 -37.25
C ILE A 502 -29.83 39.14 -38.62
N SER A 503 -29.10 38.58 -39.58
CA SER A 503 -29.03 39.11 -40.95
C SER A 503 -30.39 39.09 -41.65
N ALA A 504 -31.14 38.00 -41.55
CA ALA A 504 -32.48 37.89 -42.12
C ALA A 504 -33.49 38.85 -41.46
N TRP A 505 -33.38 39.07 -40.15
CA TRP A 505 -34.17 40.07 -39.43
C TRP A 505 -33.82 41.51 -39.85
N LEU A 506 -32.53 41.82 -40.00
CA LEU A 506 -32.05 43.11 -40.49
C LEU A 506 -32.51 43.38 -41.93
N ASP A 507 -32.47 42.37 -42.81
CA ASP A 507 -32.99 42.49 -44.19
C ASP A 507 -34.51 42.66 -44.22
N ALA A 508 -35.24 42.00 -43.32
CA ALA A 508 -36.69 42.18 -43.18
C ALA A 508 -37.07 43.59 -42.68
N ILE A 509 -36.24 44.20 -41.83
CA ILE A 509 -36.39 45.60 -41.39
C ILE A 509 -36.04 46.56 -42.53
N ARG A 510 -34.95 46.30 -43.25
CA ARG A 510 -34.52 47.10 -44.41
C ARG A 510 -35.60 47.16 -45.50
N ASN A 511 -36.34 46.07 -45.70
CA ASN A 511 -37.43 46.02 -46.68
C ASN A 511 -38.75 46.69 -46.22
N ARG A 512 -38.89 47.06 -44.94
CA ARG A 512 -40.10 47.72 -44.40
C ARG A 512 -39.93 49.22 -44.12
N CYS A 513 -38.70 49.73 -44.07
CA CYS A 513 -38.42 51.14 -43.75
C CYS A 513 -37.97 51.92 -44.99
N THR A 514 -38.76 52.93 -45.40
CA THR A 514 -38.47 53.81 -46.54
C THR A 514 -37.71 55.10 -46.18
N GLU A 515 -37.24 55.26 -44.95
CA GLU A 515 -36.45 56.43 -44.54
C GLU A 515 -34.97 56.08 -44.31
N SER A 516 -34.10 56.71 -45.09
CA SER A 516 -32.77 56.18 -45.42
C SER A 516 -31.65 56.45 -44.40
N PHE A 517 -31.91 57.11 -43.27
CA PHE A 517 -30.82 57.66 -42.44
C PHE A 517 -30.49 56.82 -41.19
N LEU A 518 -31.47 56.22 -40.50
CA LEU A 518 -31.23 55.41 -39.30
C LEU A 518 -30.73 53.98 -39.61
N VAL A 519 -31.14 53.41 -40.75
CA VAL A 519 -30.76 52.04 -41.16
C VAL A 519 -29.30 51.96 -41.58
N GLN A 520 -28.74 53.03 -42.17
CA GLN A 520 -27.32 53.06 -42.57
C GLN A 520 -26.36 53.13 -41.38
N SER A 521 -26.72 53.83 -40.30
CA SER A 521 -25.88 53.94 -39.10
C SER A 521 -25.82 52.62 -38.31
N LEU A 522 -26.96 51.92 -38.17
CA LEU A 522 -27.01 50.61 -37.53
C LEU A 522 -26.36 49.49 -38.36
N ALA A 523 -26.53 49.51 -39.69
CA ALA A 523 -25.85 48.56 -40.57
C ALA A 523 -24.32 48.75 -40.51
N SER A 524 -23.82 49.99 -40.52
CA SER A 524 -22.39 50.29 -40.39
C SER A 524 -21.78 49.80 -39.07
N ALA A 525 -22.51 49.95 -37.96
CA ALA A 525 -22.05 49.48 -36.65
C ALA A 525 -21.93 47.94 -36.61
N PHE A 526 -22.86 47.24 -37.27
CA PHE A 526 -22.87 45.77 -37.32
C PHE A 526 -21.86 45.17 -38.30
N THR A 527 -21.62 45.78 -39.47
CA THR A 527 -20.56 45.32 -40.39
C THR A 527 -19.18 45.43 -39.74
N THR A 528 -19.00 46.40 -38.83
CA THR A 528 -17.77 46.56 -38.06
C THR A 528 -17.59 45.47 -36.99
N LEU A 529 -18.70 44.97 -36.42
CA LEU A 529 -18.69 43.80 -35.51
C LEU A 529 -18.46 42.48 -36.27
N ALA A 530 -19.02 42.34 -37.48
CA ALA A 530 -18.87 41.15 -38.32
C ALA A 530 -17.51 41.05 -39.04
N ALA A 531 -16.75 42.16 -39.12
CA ALA A 531 -15.44 42.20 -39.77
C ALA A 531 -14.25 41.88 -38.84
N ILE A 532 -14.50 41.49 -37.57
CA ILE A 532 -13.45 41.02 -36.67
C ILE A 532 -13.03 39.61 -37.13
N PRO A 533 -11.82 39.41 -37.70
CA PRO A 533 -11.43 38.10 -38.19
C PRO A 533 -11.04 37.22 -37.02
N ALA A 534 -11.55 35.98 -37.03
CA ALA A 534 -10.97 34.87 -36.29
C ALA A 534 -9.54 34.59 -36.80
N LYS A 535 -8.53 35.31 -36.29
CA LYS A 535 -7.10 34.97 -36.39
C LYS A 535 -6.28 35.71 -35.32
N SER A 536 -5.95 35.01 -34.24
CA SER A 536 -4.58 34.83 -33.72
C SER A 536 -4.57 34.55 -32.21
N GLN A 537 -3.76 33.56 -31.84
CA GLN A 537 -3.51 33.01 -30.51
C GLN A 537 -2.77 33.99 -29.56
N HIS A 538 -3.20 35.26 -29.47
CA HIS A 538 -2.53 36.24 -28.61
C HIS A 538 -3.44 37.10 -27.73
N ALA A 539 -4.75 36.83 -27.70
CA ALA A 539 -5.70 37.54 -26.83
C ALA A 539 -6.05 36.81 -25.51
N GLU A 540 -5.39 35.69 -25.19
CA GLU A 540 -5.62 34.95 -23.92
C GLU A 540 -4.97 35.60 -22.68
N LYS A 541 -4.17 36.68 -22.84
CA LYS A 541 -3.46 37.31 -21.72
C LYS A 541 -4.15 38.50 -21.05
N THR A 542 -5.36 38.89 -21.47
CA THR A 542 -6.03 40.09 -20.90
C THR A 542 -7.44 39.84 -20.37
N ALA A 543 -7.90 38.57 -20.31
CA ALA A 543 -9.15 38.18 -19.66
C ALA A 543 -8.91 37.35 -18.39
N MET A 544 -7.76 37.54 -17.74
CA MET A 544 -7.36 36.84 -16.51
C MET A 544 -7.30 37.78 -15.29
N ASN A 545 -7.92 38.96 -15.38
CA ASN A 545 -8.22 39.82 -14.24
C ASN A 545 -9.72 40.07 -14.24
N VAL A 546 -10.38 39.71 -13.14
CA VAL A 546 -11.83 39.56 -12.96
C VAL A 546 -12.33 38.22 -13.48
N TRP A 547 -12.05 37.14 -12.73
CA TRP A 547 -12.99 36.15 -12.18
C TRP A 547 -12.26 35.25 -11.20
#